data_AF-E6QV11-F1
#
_entry.id   AF-E6QV11-F1
#
_cell.length_a   1.000
_cell.length_b   1.000
_cell.length_c   1.000
_cell.angle_alpha   90.00
_cell.angle_beta   90.00
_cell.angle_gamma   90.00
#
_symmetry.space_group_name_H-M   'P 1'
#
loop_
_entity.id
_entity.type
_entity.pdbx_description
1 polymer ?
#
loop_
_entity_poly.entity_id
_entity_poly.type
_entity_poly.pdbx_seq_one_letter_code
_entity_poly.pdbx_strand_id
1 'polypeptide(L)'
;MGSRDADYTQKAFEDAFLSHRYDVQSTLYQLALHRLLRHRLGSRYDPEQHLGGTIFLFLRGIQGPERGCLSMPAQWDLLRTLDTALQEETPL
;
A
#
# COMPACT_ATOMS: atom_id res chain seq x y z
N MET A 1 12.06 -15.46 3.71
CA MET A 1 12.59 -14.96 5.00
C MET A 1 12.74 -16.11 5.99
N GLY A 2 13.67 -15.98 6.94
CA GLY A 2 14.01 -17.01 7.92
C GLY A 2 13.41 -16.78 9.31
N SER A 3 13.95 -17.49 10.30
CA SER A 3 13.47 -17.52 11.69
C SER A 3 14.22 -16.57 12.64
N ARG A 4 15.25 -15.86 12.17
CA ARG A 4 16.05 -14.93 12.99
C ARG A 4 15.82 -13.50 12.55
N ASP A 5 15.91 -12.55 13.49
CA ASP A 5 15.72 -11.12 13.22
C ASP A 5 16.67 -10.59 12.12
N ALA A 6 17.89 -11.13 12.03
CA ALA A 6 18.87 -10.79 10.99
C ALA A 6 18.45 -11.19 9.57
N ASP A 7 17.45 -12.07 9.41
CA ASP A 7 16.91 -12.48 8.10
C ASP A 7 15.89 -11.45 7.55
N TYR A 8 15.57 -10.40 8.32
CA TYR A 8 14.62 -9.33 8.00
C TYR A 8 15.39 -8.04 7.67
N THR A 9 16.23 -8.10 6.63
CA THR A 9 16.93 -6.92 6.09
C THR A 9 16.07 -6.23 5.04
N GLN A 10 16.32 -4.93 4.76
CA GLN A 10 15.63 -4.16 3.70
C GLN A 10 15.60 -4.89 2.35
N LYS A 11 16.71 -5.51 1.96
CA LYS A 11 16.78 -6.27 0.71
C LYS A 11 15.91 -7.54 0.75
N ALA A 12 15.93 -8.28 1.86
CA ALA A 12 15.03 -9.42 2.02
C ALA A 12 13.55 -8.98 2.07
N PHE A 13 13.26 -7.78 2.58
CA PHE A 13 11.93 -7.16 2.56
C PHE A 13 11.48 -6.88 1.14
N GLU A 14 12.29 -6.22 0.32
CA GLU A 14 11.97 -5.92 -1.08
C GLU A 14 11.76 -7.19 -1.91
N ASP A 15 12.60 -8.21 -1.73
CA ASP A 15 12.48 -9.49 -2.44
C ASP A 15 11.18 -10.22 -2.08
N ALA A 16 10.84 -10.29 -0.79
CA ALA A 16 9.59 -10.91 -0.33
C ALA A 16 8.35 -10.10 -0.75
N PHE A 17 8.49 -8.77 -0.79
CA PHE A 17 7.44 -7.84 -1.19
C PHE A 17 7.01 -8.07 -2.64
N LEU A 18 8.00 -8.24 -3.53
CA LEU A 18 7.77 -8.56 -4.93
C LEU A 18 7.32 -10.01 -5.13
N SER A 19 7.90 -10.98 -4.42
CA SER A 19 7.55 -12.40 -4.58
C SER A 19 6.09 -12.69 -4.20
N HIS A 20 5.56 -11.98 -3.21
CA HIS A 20 4.17 -12.13 -2.74
C HIS A 20 3.21 -11.12 -3.35
N ARG A 21 3.69 -10.26 -4.26
CA ARG A 21 2.88 -9.23 -4.93
C ARG A 21 2.16 -8.30 -3.94
N TYR A 22 2.84 -7.95 -2.85
CA TYR A 22 2.31 -7.01 -1.86
C TYR A 22 2.17 -5.58 -2.44
N ASP A 23 2.86 -5.28 -3.55
CA ASP A 23 2.66 -4.08 -4.38
C ASP A 23 1.21 -4.00 -4.90
N VAL A 24 0.69 -5.10 -5.44
CA VAL A 24 -0.68 -5.17 -5.97
C VAL A 24 -1.68 -5.07 -4.83
N GLN A 25 -1.47 -5.81 -3.74
CA GLN A 25 -2.35 -5.75 -2.57
C GLN A 25 -2.41 -4.33 -1.99
N SER A 26 -1.26 -3.67 -1.82
CA SER A 26 -1.18 -2.29 -1.35
C SER A 26 -2.01 -1.37 -2.24
N THR A 27 -1.83 -1.47 -3.55
CA THR A 27 -2.48 -0.60 -4.54
C THR A 27 -3.99 -0.77 -4.49
N LEU A 28 -4.49 -2.00 -4.43
CA LEU A 28 -5.93 -2.28 -4.34
C LEU A 28 -6.54 -1.75 -3.03
N TYR A 29 -5.84 -1.88 -1.90
CA TYR A 29 -6.30 -1.34 -0.62
C TYR A 29 -6.28 0.18 -0.59
N GLN A 30 -5.25 0.81 -1.16
CA GLN A 30 -5.21 2.26 -1.31
C GLN A 30 -6.33 2.77 -2.22
N LEU A 31 -6.66 2.06 -3.30
CA LEU A 31 -7.78 2.42 -4.18
C LEU A 31 -9.12 2.31 -3.45
N ALA A 32 -9.33 1.23 -2.69
CA ALA A 32 -10.53 1.08 -1.87
C ALA A 32 -10.64 2.21 -0.83
N LEU A 33 -9.55 2.54 -0.15
CA LEU A 33 -9.48 3.64 0.80
C LEU A 33 -9.76 4.99 0.13
N HIS A 34 -9.17 5.25 -1.04
CA HIS A 34 -9.41 6.45 -1.83
C HIS A 34 -10.91 6.64 -2.12
N ARG A 35 -11.58 5.60 -2.64
CA ARG A 35 -13.03 5.61 -2.93
C ARG A 35 -13.85 5.82 -1.67
N LEU A 36 -13.50 5.17 -0.57
CA LEU A 36 -14.17 5.32 0.71
C LEU A 36 -14.06 6.75 1.26
N LEU A 37 -12.86 7.33 1.26
CA LEU A 37 -12.62 8.70 1.72
C LEU A 37 -13.35 9.72 0.85
N ARG A 38 -13.33 9.55 -0.47
CA ARG A 38 -14.10 10.37 -1.41
C ARG A 38 -15.60 10.32 -1.10
N HIS A 39 -16.13 9.14 -0.83
CA HIS A 39 -17.55 8.97 -0.47
C HIS A 39 -17.90 9.62 0.87
N ARG A 40 -17.01 9.54 1.88
CA ARG A 40 -17.25 10.06 3.24
C ARG A 40 -17.04 11.56 3.37
N LEU A 41 -16.03 12.11 2.71
CA LEU A 41 -15.58 13.49 2.88
C LEU A 41 -16.10 14.42 1.77
N GLY A 42 -16.49 13.86 0.61
CA GLY A 42 -17.04 14.63 -0.50
C GLY A 42 -16.07 15.71 -0.98
N SER A 43 -16.55 16.95 -1.08
CA SER A 43 -15.75 18.12 -1.50
C SER A 43 -14.58 18.45 -0.58
N ARG A 44 -14.54 17.91 0.65
CA ARG A 44 -13.42 18.10 1.59
C ARG A 44 -12.30 17.09 1.39
N TYR A 45 -12.45 16.14 0.46
CA TYR A 45 -11.45 15.12 0.23
C TYR A 45 -10.31 15.64 -0.65
N ASP A 46 -9.13 15.78 -0.05
CA ASP A 46 -7.85 15.99 -0.74
C ASP A 46 -7.02 14.68 -0.70
N PRO A 47 -6.81 13.98 -1.84
CA PRO A 47 -6.00 12.77 -1.90
C PRO A 47 -4.56 12.96 -1.42
N GLU A 48 -3.93 14.10 -1.69
CA GLU A 48 -2.53 14.33 -1.34
C GLU A 48 -2.33 14.47 0.18
N GLN A 49 -3.31 15.05 0.86
CA GLN A 49 -3.26 15.24 2.31
C GLN A 49 -3.81 14.03 3.10
N HIS A 50 -4.80 13.32 2.56
CA HIS A 50 -5.55 12.33 3.35
C HIS A 50 -5.18 10.86 3.09
N LEU A 51 -4.51 10.50 1.99
CA LEU A 51 -4.21 9.08 1.69
C LEU A 51 -3.01 8.55 2.47
N GLY A 52 -1.90 9.31 2.56
CA GLY A 52 -0.71 8.96 3.34
C GLY A 52 0.12 7.73 2.88
N GLY A 53 -0.45 6.78 2.15
CA GLY A 53 0.24 5.60 1.62
C GLY A 53 -0.11 4.30 2.36
N THR A 54 0.85 3.37 2.46
CA THR A 54 0.68 2.08 3.15
C THR A 54 1.88 1.77 4.03
N ILE A 55 1.61 1.14 5.17
CA ILE A 55 2.63 0.61 6.07
C ILE A 55 2.43 -0.91 6.16
N PHE A 56 3.49 -1.65 5.88
CA PHE A 56 3.58 -3.09 6.11
C PHE A 56 4.32 -3.35 7.41
N LEU A 57 3.70 -4.12 8.30
CA LEU A 57 4.28 -4.51 9.58
C LEU A 57 4.56 -6.02 9.58
N PHE A 58 5.84 -6.37 9.58
CA PHE A 58 6.30 -7.74 9.72
C PHE A 58 6.63 -8.02 11.18
N LEU A 59 5.69 -8.66 11.87
CA LEU A 59 5.77 -8.91 13.31
C LEU A 59 7.04 -9.65 13.75
N ARG A 60 7.58 -10.53 12.88
CA ARG A 60 8.81 -11.27 13.16
C ARG A 60 10.09 -10.42 13.05
N GLY A 61 10.04 -9.26 12.41
CA GLY A 61 11.17 -8.34 12.27
C GLY A 61 11.15 -7.17 13.25
N ILE A 62 10.25 -7.18 14.25
CA ILE A 62 9.98 -6.01 15.10
C ILE A 62 11.16 -5.58 15.97
N GLN A 63 12.09 -6.50 16.27
CA GLN A 63 13.33 -6.22 17.01
C GLN A 63 14.49 -5.80 16.09
N GLY A 64 14.28 -5.80 14.77
CA GLY A 64 15.26 -5.35 13.78
C GLY A 64 15.39 -3.82 13.72
N PRO A 65 16.40 -3.29 13.00
CA PRO A 65 16.67 -1.85 12.91
C PRO A 65 15.49 -1.04 12.38
N GLU A 66 14.77 -1.57 11.38
CA GLU A 66 13.57 -0.95 10.81
C GLU A 66 12.29 -1.27 11.60
N ARG A 67 12.41 -1.97 12.74
CA ARG A 67 11.29 -2.42 13.59
C ARG A 67 10.18 -3.16 12.84
N GLY A 68 10.57 -3.87 11.78
CA GLY A 68 9.65 -4.63 10.93
C GLY A 68 8.71 -3.77 10.08
N CYS A 69 8.97 -2.46 9.99
CA CYS A 69 8.15 -1.52 9.24
C CYS A 69 8.70 -1.32 7.83
N LEU A 70 7.80 -1.35 6.85
CA LEU A 70 8.07 -0.89 5.49
C LEU A 70 6.97 0.10 5.10
N SER A 71 7.35 1.33 4.76
CA SER A 71 6.42 2.37 4.33
C SER A 71 6.50 2.57 2.82
N MET A 72 5.34 2.71 2.19
CA MET A 72 5.22 3.04 0.78
C MET A 72 4.32 4.26 0.63
N PRO A 73 4.80 5.33 -0.03
CA PRO A 73 3.95 6.49 -0.30
C PRO A 73 2.81 6.11 -1.24
N ALA A 74 1.70 6.84 -1.14
CA ALA A 74 0.61 6.69 -2.10
C ALA A 74 1.07 7.10 -3.50
N GLN A 75 0.86 6.25 -4.49
CA GLN A 75 1.15 6.56 -5.88
C GLN A 75 -0.11 7.15 -6.52
N TRP A 76 -0.35 8.44 -6.29
CA TRP A 76 -1.61 9.09 -6.68
C TRP A 76 -1.96 8.91 -8.16
N ASP A 77 -0.99 9.09 -9.06
CA ASP A 77 -1.23 8.91 -10.50
C ASP A 77 -1.63 7.47 -10.87
N LEU A 78 -1.05 6.47 -10.19
CA LEU A 78 -1.43 5.08 -10.38
C LEU A 78 -2.86 4.84 -9.90
N LEU A 79 -3.20 5.32 -8.71
CA LEU A 79 -4.54 5.18 -8.13
C LEU A 79 -5.60 5.86 -8.98
N ARG A 80 -5.32 7.06 -9.49
CA ARG A 80 -6.22 7.80 -10.38
C ARG A 80 -6.44 7.04 -11.69
N THR A 81 -5.37 6.55 -12.30
CA THR A 81 -5.44 5.77 -13.56
C THR A 81 -6.24 4.49 -13.36
N LEU A 82 -5.98 3.74 -12.28
CA LEU A 82 -6.71 2.52 -11.95
C LEU A 82 -8.18 2.79 -11.62
N ASP A 83 -8.49 3.88 -10.91
CA ASP A 83 -9.86 4.26 -10.60
C ASP A 83 -10.67 4.51 -11.88
N THR A 84 -10.09 5.23 -12.84
CA THR A 84 -10.70 5.47 -14.15
C THR A 84 -10.87 4.17 -14.94
N ALA A 85 -9.80 3.38 -15.09
CA ALA A 85 -9.86 2.14 -15.87
C ALA A 85 -10.94 1.16 -15.35
N LEU A 86 -11.09 1.04 -14.03
CA LEU A 86 -12.09 0.16 -13.42
C LEU A 86 -13.53 0.72 -13.46
N GLN A 87 -13.71 2.00 -13.77
CA GLN A 87 -15.04 2.58 -14.00
C GLN A 87 -15.52 2.33 -15.44
N GLU A 88 -14.60 2.21 -16.40
CA GLU A 88 -14.92 1.92 -17.81
C GLU A 88 -15.42 0.48 -18.01
N GLU A 89 -15.08 -0.45 -17.10
CA GLU A 89 -15.53 -1.86 -17.14
C GLU A 89 -16.95 -2.10 -16.58
N THR A 90 -17.74 -1.05 -16.33
CA THR A 90 -19.16 -1.22 -15.98
C THR A 90 -20.07 -0.91 -17.19
N PRO A 91 -20.22 -1.81 -18.19
CA PRO A 91 -21.35 -1.75 -19.09
C PRO A 91 -22.62 -2.19 -18.34
N LEU A 92 -23.73 -1.50 -18.62
CA LEU A 92 -25.08 -1.72 -18.09
C LEU A 92 -25.55 -3.18 -18.17
#